data_AF-A0A7S1W724-F1
#
_entry.id   AF-A0A7S1W724-F1
#
_cell.length_a   1.000
_cell.length_b   1.000
_cell.length_c   1.000
_cell.angle_alpha   90.00
_cell.angle_beta   90.00
_cell.angle_gamma   90.00
#
_symmetry.space_group_name_H-M   'P 1'
#
loop_
_entity.id
_entity.type
_entity.pdbx_description
1 polymer ?
#
loop_
_entity_poly.entity_id
_entity_poly.type
_entity_poly.pdbx_seq_one_letter_code
_entity_poly.pdbx_strand_id
1 'polypeptide(L)'
;NSFCTLLRTMTFVLPTYSQENLWGPVLDDDTEEERVYSKAERLGRLADWQVLDEDDRKKAAAKSKAGFKEVKNVSEHKELKRAAKEKEKTGASVTAGNRGGGPGAWGRGGAQGRGGMQQGRGGAQGRGGAGGRGNTRGGRGGRPWQPREQVFCAPTLKVADDLKVLPIDNATLLKGEADVKPPVDITIQGKCQVYDDAIEQATARKPVRLPAELPKRELDSAYLDPVMRQVVAQSPNRRIIFGSDTVIAKLMTAPSAVNSFDVQINTNGRFIAILERNTNVGKLAVSESRLDYEWVNETAPFNVPSEETGSAGQANINSSVPLALENQEATKAFHTACKTKSVTGWTTGGERSPYKTGTIFRYRKWTINANTPDEMDVVIRCEIDAATKATKTNPARYLKLFSLLEGPPHADAIPWRNQADKAGALLIKAINSNKAKVANWAALALLSGVDLLKIALVNRTNLASSETHEVIGVATCPARDFAVQLGVSTQKLFAVLTVFTKLILKMSPADKNTLLYLMKEPRTDRLVLLDPTTSALADAASSSSDSDSDSSDDSSDSDSDDSDSSDSSESD
;
A
#
# COMPACT_ATOMS: atom_id res chain seq x y z
N ASN A 1 52.58 71.77 12.17
CA ASN A 1 52.88 70.35 11.89
C ASN A 1 52.22 69.44 12.91
N SER A 2 50.92 69.18 12.74
CA SER A 2 50.20 68.07 13.38
C SER A 2 49.02 67.71 12.48
N PHE A 3 49.30 67.02 11.37
CA PHE A 3 48.27 66.49 10.46
C PHE A 3 48.65 65.11 9.86
N CYS A 4 49.65 64.43 10.45
CA CYS A 4 50.20 63.17 9.91
C CYS A 4 49.99 61.95 10.82
N THR A 5 48.96 61.94 11.68
CA THR A 5 48.66 60.81 12.57
C THR A 5 47.19 60.37 12.52
N LEU A 6 46.60 60.32 11.32
CA LEU A 6 45.23 59.80 11.12
C LEU A 6 45.06 59.04 9.78
N LEU A 7 46.14 58.47 9.23
CA LEU A 7 46.11 57.60 8.04
C LEU A 7 46.81 56.25 8.31
N ARG A 8 46.59 55.67 9.50
CA ARG A 8 46.88 54.27 9.78
C ARG A 8 45.57 53.61 10.17
N THR A 9 45.24 52.52 9.49
CA THR A 9 44.03 51.68 9.65
C THR A 9 42.83 52.03 8.75
N MET A 10 43.04 52.12 7.44
CA MET A 10 42.00 51.66 6.50
C MET A 10 42.40 50.27 6.00
N THR A 11 42.05 49.25 6.78
CA THR A 11 42.23 47.85 6.41
C THR A 11 41.06 47.42 5.52
N PHE A 12 41.28 47.36 4.21
CA PHE A 12 40.38 46.68 3.31
C PHE A 12 40.70 45.18 3.34
N VAL A 13 39.74 44.37 3.77
CA VAL A 13 39.83 42.91 3.78
C VAL A 13 39.09 42.38 2.55
N LEU A 14 39.75 41.54 1.76
CA LEU A 14 39.13 40.89 0.60
C LEU A 14 37.99 39.97 1.09
N PRO A 15 36.77 40.08 0.52
CA PRO A 15 35.70 39.16 0.84
C PRO A 15 36.07 37.76 0.35
N THR A 16 35.79 36.75 1.18
CA THR A 16 36.00 35.35 0.83
C THR A 16 35.02 34.92 -0.27
N TYR A 17 35.54 34.38 -1.36
CA TYR A 17 34.76 33.81 -2.46
C TYR A 17 35.33 32.44 -2.80
N SER A 18 34.52 31.39 -2.68
CA SER A 18 34.84 30.04 -3.15
C SER A 18 33.84 29.65 -4.23
N GLN A 19 34.29 29.55 -5.48
CA GLN A 19 33.53 28.83 -6.51
C GLN A 19 34.47 27.94 -7.29
N GLU A 20 34.30 26.63 -7.13
CA GLU A 20 34.81 25.63 -8.06
C GLU A 20 33.69 25.31 -9.06
N ASN A 21 33.62 26.11 -10.14
CA ASN A 21 32.97 25.77 -11.42
C ASN A 21 31.44 25.69 -11.56
N LEU A 22 30.61 26.34 -10.73
CA LEU A 22 29.18 26.54 -11.04
C LEU A 22 28.74 28.00 -10.92
N TRP A 23 27.95 28.46 -11.90
CA TRP A 23 27.35 29.79 -11.90
C TRP A 23 26.05 29.77 -11.07
N GLY A 24 26.13 30.07 -9.77
CA GLY A 24 24.98 30.12 -8.87
C GLY A 24 25.37 30.05 -7.38
N PRO A 25 24.40 30.21 -6.46
CA PRO A 25 24.63 29.97 -5.03
C PRO A 25 24.88 28.49 -4.76
N VAL A 26 25.85 28.18 -3.90
CA VAL A 26 26.05 26.83 -3.35
C VAL A 26 24.93 26.58 -2.33
N LEU A 27 24.32 25.40 -2.35
CA LEU A 27 23.31 25.03 -1.36
C LEU A 27 24.05 24.70 -0.06
N ASP A 28 24.04 25.62 0.90
CA ASP A 28 24.51 25.34 2.25
C ASP A 28 23.45 24.49 2.99
N ASP A 29 23.89 23.45 3.69
CA ASP A 29 23.03 22.49 4.43
C ASP A 29 22.44 23.06 5.75
N ASP A 30 22.68 24.33 6.05
CA ASP A 30 22.14 25.01 7.25
C ASP A 30 20.74 25.58 6.96
N THR A 31 19.76 24.71 6.77
CA THR A 31 18.35 25.12 6.71
C THR A 31 17.82 25.46 8.10
N GLU A 32 18.03 26.71 8.54
CA GLU A 32 17.15 27.31 9.54
C GLU A 32 15.71 27.38 8.98
N GLU A 33 14.68 27.25 9.82
CA GLU A 33 13.28 27.32 9.38
C GLU A 33 12.98 28.72 8.78
N GLU A 34 13.17 28.88 7.48
CA GLU A 34 12.94 30.14 6.79
C GLU A 34 11.45 30.49 6.78
N ARG A 35 11.10 31.61 7.41
CA ARG A 35 9.77 32.23 7.29
C ARG A 35 9.88 33.57 6.60
N VAL A 36 9.10 33.73 5.54
CA VAL A 36 9.00 35.01 4.83
C VAL A 36 8.23 36.00 5.70
N TYR A 37 8.86 37.13 6.02
CA TYR A 37 8.22 38.23 6.77
C TYR A 37 8.62 39.58 6.17
N SER A 38 7.83 40.62 6.47
CA SER A 38 8.15 42.00 6.07
C SER A 38 8.38 42.87 7.30
N LYS A 39 9.53 43.55 7.36
CA LYS A 39 9.87 44.49 8.45
C LYS A 39 8.95 45.72 8.51
N ALA A 40 8.21 46.00 7.43
CA ALA A 40 7.24 47.08 7.37
C ALA A 40 5.87 46.71 7.97
N GLU A 41 5.69 45.46 8.41
CA GLU A 41 4.44 45.02 9.03
C GLU A 41 4.26 45.64 10.41
N ARG A 42 3.02 46.00 10.71
CA ARG A 42 2.66 46.65 11.96
C ARG A 42 2.74 45.63 13.11
N LEU A 43 3.72 45.82 14.00
CA LEU A 43 3.90 45.02 15.21
C LEU A 43 2.93 45.44 16.33
N GLY A 44 2.66 44.54 17.27
CA GLY A 44 1.89 44.83 18.49
C GLY A 44 0.41 44.41 18.47
N ARG A 45 0.14 43.12 18.20
CA ARG A 45 -1.20 42.55 18.37
C ARG A 45 -1.39 42.05 19.80
N LEU A 46 -2.43 42.54 20.49
CA LEU A 46 -2.85 41.99 21.77
C LEU A 46 -3.52 40.63 21.55
N ALA A 47 -3.05 39.60 22.24
CA ALA A 47 -3.72 38.31 22.33
C ALA A 47 -4.64 38.34 23.54
N ASP A 48 -5.93 38.55 23.30
CA ASP A 48 -6.95 38.56 24.34
C ASP A 48 -7.93 37.39 24.15
N TRP A 49 -7.94 36.52 25.14
CA TRP A 49 -8.80 35.36 25.30
C TRP A 49 -10.25 35.66 25.71
N GLN A 50 -10.57 36.90 26.11
CA GLN A 50 -11.91 37.29 26.61
C GLN A 50 -12.77 38.09 25.63
N VAL A 51 -12.27 38.45 24.44
CA VAL A 51 -13.02 39.28 23.47
C VAL A 51 -14.22 38.53 22.89
N LEU A 52 -15.43 39.04 23.15
CA LEU A 52 -16.71 38.44 22.75
C LEU A 52 -17.30 39.00 21.44
N ASP A 53 -16.83 40.15 20.94
CA ASP A 53 -17.40 40.79 19.75
C ASP A 53 -16.70 40.41 18.43
N GLU A 54 -17.45 39.80 17.51
CA GLU A 54 -16.96 39.36 16.20
C GLU A 54 -16.55 40.52 15.28
N ASP A 55 -17.15 41.70 15.44
CA ASP A 55 -16.89 42.84 14.57
C ASP A 55 -15.54 43.53 14.88
N ASP A 56 -15.12 43.53 16.14
CA ASP A 56 -13.79 44.00 16.52
C ASP A 56 -12.70 43.00 16.09
N ARG A 57 -13.02 41.70 16.09
CA ARG A 57 -12.15 40.66 15.53
C ARG A 57 -11.94 40.83 14.02
N LYS A 58 -12.98 41.19 13.27
CA LYS A 58 -12.90 41.46 11.83
C LYS A 58 -12.10 42.73 11.54
N LYS A 59 -12.30 43.80 12.31
CA LYS A 59 -11.52 45.04 12.17
C LYS A 59 -10.03 44.84 12.50
N ALA A 60 -9.70 44.02 13.50
CA ALA A 60 -8.32 43.67 13.85
C ALA A 60 -7.65 42.77 12.79
N ALA A 61 -8.39 41.80 12.22
CA ALA A 61 -7.90 40.92 11.17
C ALA A 61 -7.69 41.64 9.83
N ALA A 62 -8.50 42.66 9.53
CA ALA A 62 -8.37 43.46 8.30
C ALA A 62 -7.16 44.41 8.32
N LYS A 63 -6.73 44.86 9.51
CA LYS A 63 -5.63 45.84 9.67
C LYS A 63 -4.23 45.23 9.78
N SER A 64 -4.11 43.91 9.93
CA SER A 64 -2.84 43.21 10.23
C SER A 64 -2.57 42.01 9.31
N LYS A 65 -3.21 41.97 8.15
CA LYS A 65 -3.04 40.86 7.21
C LYS A 65 -1.67 40.96 6.54
N ALA A 66 -0.80 39.98 6.79
CA ALA A 66 0.47 39.84 6.09
C ALA A 66 0.21 39.78 4.57
N GLY A 67 1.09 40.41 3.79
CA GLY A 67 0.99 40.47 2.32
C GLY A 67 1.23 39.13 1.63
N PHE A 68 1.76 38.14 2.36
CA PHE A 68 2.11 36.80 1.87
C PHE A 68 1.16 35.73 2.44
N LYS A 69 1.05 34.59 1.74
CA LYS A 69 0.26 33.44 2.18
C LYS A 69 0.90 32.82 3.43
N GLU A 70 0.33 33.15 4.58
CA GLU A 70 0.73 32.59 5.88
C GLU A 70 0.41 31.08 5.95
N VAL A 71 1.38 30.28 6.41
CA VAL A 71 1.16 28.88 6.83
C VAL A 71 0.41 28.93 8.17
N LYS A 72 -0.86 28.51 8.17
CA LYS A 72 -1.68 28.52 9.40
C LYS A 72 -1.28 27.35 10.29
N ASN A 73 -0.60 27.65 11.40
CA ASN A 73 -0.49 26.72 12.51
C ASN A 73 -1.84 26.67 13.25
N VAL A 74 -2.57 25.57 13.10
CA VAL A 74 -3.85 25.35 13.76
C VAL A 74 -3.58 24.79 15.15
N SER A 75 -3.58 25.64 16.17
CA SER A 75 -3.56 25.21 17.57
C SER A 75 -4.97 24.96 18.11
N GLU A 76 -5.04 24.02 19.06
CA GLU A 76 -6.13 23.22 19.63
C GLU A 76 -7.36 23.97 20.23
N HIS A 77 -7.58 25.25 19.94
CA HIS A 77 -8.65 26.04 20.56
C HIS A 77 -10.09 25.75 20.07
N LYS A 78 -10.30 24.80 19.16
CA LYS A 78 -11.65 24.42 18.68
C LYS A 78 -12.44 23.59 19.68
N GLU A 79 -11.78 23.00 20.68
CA GLU A 79 -12.41 22.09 21.65
C GLU A 79 -13.30 22.82 22.66
N LEU A 80 -12.88 24.00 23.15
CA LEU A 80 -13.61 24.78 24.16
C LEU A 80 -14.95 25.34 23.65
N LYS A 81 -15.07 25.66 22.35
CA LYS A 81 -16.32 26.18 21.76
C LYS A 81 -17.42 25.12 21.63
N ARG A 82 -17.08 23.82 21.66
CA ARG A 82 -18.08 22.73 21.57
C ARG A 82 -18.73 22.42 22.90
N ALA A 83 -18.00 22.49 24.02
CA ALA A 83 -18.54 22.25 25.36
C ALA A 83 -19.65 23.25 25.77
N ALA A 84 -19.56 24.51 25.35
CA ALA A 84 -20.58 25.52 25.64
C ALA A 84 -21.90 25.28 24.88
N LYS A 85 -21.82 24.77 23.64
CA LYS A 85 -22.99 24.51 22.78
C LYS A 85 -23.77 23.27 23.20
N GLU A 86 -23.17 22.41 24.00
CA GLU A 86 -23.77 21.19 24.53
C GLU A 86 -24.67 21.49 25.75
N LYS A 87 -24.34 22.52 26.55
CA LYS A 87 -25.18 22.94 27.68
C LYS A 87 -26.48 23.65 27.27
N GLU A 88 -26.48 24.37 26.16
CA GLU A 88 -27.63 25.16 25.71
C GLU A 88 -28.80 24.32 25.12
N LYS A 89 -28.56 23.04 24.78
CA LYS A 89 -29.58 22.14 24.20
C LYS A 89 -30.39 21.32 25.21
N THR A 90 -30.20 21.57 26.51
CA THR A 90 -30.93 20.87 27.58
C THR A 90 -32.12 21.68 28.14
N GLY A 91 -32.73 22.55 27.32
CA GLY A 91 -33.95 23.29 27.64
C GLY A 91 -35.07 23.03 26.61
N ALA A 92 -36.06 22.23 27.04
CA ALA A 92 -37.42 22.01 26.53
C ALA A 92 -37.87 22.54 25.14
N SER A 93 -38.55 21.69 24.36
CA SER A 93 -39.98 21.87 24.01
C SER A 93 -40.49 20.71 23.15
N VAL A 94 -41.54 20.06 23.64
CA VAL A 94 -42.36 19.07 22.94
C VAL A 94 -43.27 19.81 21.97
N THR A 95 -43.21 19.48 20.67
CA THR A 95 -44.36 19.68 19.78
C THR A 95 -44.33 18.66 18.64
N ALA A 96 -45.46 17.94 18.55
CA ALA A 96 -45.75 16.94 17.55
C ALA A 96 -45.84 17.57 16.14
N GLY A 97 -45.25 16.91 15.15
CA GLY A 97 -45.27 17.34 13.76
C GLY A 97 -45.06 16.15 12.83
N ASN A 98 -46.16 15.46 12.54
CA ASN A 98 -46.28 14.31 11.67
C ASN A 98 -45.83 14.64 10.22
N ARG A 99 -44.81 13.96 9.69
CA ARG A 99 -44.65 13.72 8.25
C ARG A 99 -43.69 12.54 8.03
N GLY A 100 -44.30 11.40 7.71
CA GLY A 100 -43.62 10.15 7.39
C GLY A 100 -42.86 10.21 6.06
N GLY A 101 -41.84 9.34 5.99
CA GLY A 101 -40.98 9.12 4.84
C GLY A 101 -39.83 8.22 5.22
N GLY A 102 -40.13 6.99 5.66
CA GLY A 102 -39.13 5.97 5.99
C GLY A 102 -38.45 5.40 4.74
N PRO A 103 -37.14 5.07 4.80
CA PRO A 103 -36.43 4.42 3.71
C PRO A 103 -36.33 2.90 3.89
N GLY A 104 -36.79 2.15 2.88
CA GLY A 104 -36.63 0.70 2.70
C GLY A 104 -37.24 0.36 1.32
N ALA A 105 -36.79 -0.60 0.52
CA ALA A 105 -36.06 -1.80 0.83
C ALA A 105 -35.39 -2.34 -0.45
N TRP A 106 -34.27 -3.05 -0.25
CA TRP A 106 -33.77 -4.01 -1.21
C TRP A 106 -34.67 -5.25 -1.17
N GLY A 107 -35.34 -5.55 -2.29
CA GLY A 107 -36.21 -6.70 -2.45
C GLY A 107 -36.25 -7.13 -3.92
N ARG A 108 -36.05 -8.44 -4.13
CA ARG A 108 -36.01 -9.19 -5.39
C ARG A 108 -37.17 -8.91 -6.36
N GLY A 109 -36.91 -9.16 -7.65
CA GLY A 109 -37.92 -9.70 -8.59
C GLY A 109 -38.21 -8.79 -9.78
N GLY A 110 -37.89 -9.27 -10.99
CA GLY A 110 -38.17 -8.55 -12.24
C GLY A 110 -39.64 -8.56 -12.63
N ALA A 111 -40.01 -7.62 -13.50
CA ALA A 111 -41.02 -7.80 -14.55
C ALA A 111 -41.03 -6.57 -15.48
N GLN A 112 -40.75 -6.88 -16.74
CA GLN A 112 -41.16 -6.22 -17.97
C GLN A 112 -42.52 -5.49 -17.88
N GLY A 113 -42.60 -4.24 -18.37
CA GLY A 113 -43.84 -3.48 -18.47
C GLY A 113 -43.70 -2.25 -19.37
N ARG A 114 -44.32 -2.32 -20.54
CA ARG A 114 -44.29 -1.38 -21.68
C ARG A 114 -45.54 -0.48 -21.65
N GLY A 115 -45.40 0.77 -22.12
CA GLY A 115 -46.52 1.66 -22.49
C GLY A 115 -46.98 2.60 -21.37
N GLY A 116 -47.42 3.84 -21.61
CA GLY A 116 -47.67 4.58 -22.84
C GLY A 116 -48.12 6.00 -22.49
N MET A 117 -47.64 6.96 -23.27
CA MET A 117 -48.33 8.13 -23.86
C MET A 117 -49.63 8.65 -23.20
N GLN A 118 -49.65 9.91 -22.77
CA GLN A 118 -50.81 10.78 -22.99
C GLN A 118 -50.42 12.26 -23.18
N GLN A 119 -51.01 12.83 -24.23
CA GLN A 119 -50.92 14.17 -24.79
C GLN A 119 -51.77 15.23 -24.06
N GLY A 120 -51.47 16.50 -24.34
CA GLY A 120 -52.37 17.66 -24.26
C GLY A 120 -51.58 18.95 -24.00
N ARG A 121 -50.99 19.66 -24.98
CA ARG A 121 -51.49 20.46 -26.12
C ARG A 121 -52.19 21.78 -25.75
N GLY A 122 -51.59 22.89 -26.21
CA GLY A 122 -52.16 24.25 -26.36
C GLY A 122 -51.53 25.28 -25.40
N GLY A 123 -51.03 26.45 -25.80
CA GLY A 123 -50.96 27.14 -27.09
C GLY A 123 -50.68 28.65 -26.84
N ALA A 124 -50.06 29.31 -27.82
CA ALA A 124 -50.03 30.76 -28.09
C ALA A 124 -49.12 31.72 -27.27
N GLN A 125 -47.96 32.03 -27.86
CA GLN A 125 -47.61 33.32 -28.50
C GLN A 125 -47.64 34.63 -27.66
N GLY A 126 -46.46 35.24 -27.46
CA GLY A 126 -46.34 36.61 -26.94
C GLY A 126 -44.91 37.13 -26.80
N ARG A 127 -44.46 37.85 -27.84
CA ARG A 127 -43.25 38.69 -27.99
C ARG A 127 -42.68 39.37 -26.72
N GLY A 128 -41.35 39.37 -26.65
CA GLY A 128 -40.55 40.57 -26.34
C GLY A 128 -40.03 40.72 -24.90
N GLY A 129 -38.70 40.78 -24.74
CA GLY A 129 -38.10 41.21 -23.47
C GLY A 129 -36.65 40.77 -23.31
N ALA A 130 -35.73 41.70 -23.49
CA ALA A 130 -34.29 41.55 -23.36
C ALA A 130 -33.83 41.28 -21.91
N GLY A 131 -32.71 40.56 -21.79
CA GLY A 131 -31.75 40.74 -20.69
C GLY A 131 -31.97 39.89 -19.44
N GLY A 132 -30.91 39.18 -19.02
CA GLY A 132 -30.77 38.75 -17.62
C GLY A 132 -30.57 37.26 -17.39
N ARG A 133 -29.32 36.83 -17.57
CA ARG A 133 -28.58 35.86 -16.73
C ARG A 133 -29.38 35.02 -15.72
N GLY A 134 -29.23 33.70 -15.85
CA GLY A 134 -28.95 32.83 -14.70
C GLY A 134 -30.16 32.33 -13.92
N ASN A 135 -30.93 31.44 -14.53
CA ASN A 135 -31.77 30.51 -13.78
C ASN A 135 -30.85 29.41 -13.18
N THR A 136 -30.70 29.34 -11.87
CA THR A 136 -30.72 28.07 -11.08
C THR A 136 -30.78 28.39 -9.59
N ARG A 137 -32.01 28.40 -9.08
CA ARG A 137 -32.36 28.12 -7.69
C ARG A 137 -31.69 26.82 -7.21
N GLY A 138 -31.15 26.84 -6.00
CA GLY A 138 -31.17 25.68 -5.10
C GLY A 138 -30.02 24.68 -5.19
N GLY A 139 -28.79 25.10 -4.87
CA GLY A 139 -27.69 24.19 -4.57
C GLY A 139 -27.57 23.94 -3.06
N ARG A 140 -28.20 22.88 -2.55
CA ARG A 140 -27.92 22.33 -1.22
C ARG A 140 -26.45 21.92 -1.14
N GLY A 141 -25.66 22.63 -0.34
CA GLY A 141 -24.57 22.08 0.49
C GLY A 141 -23.62 21.06 -0.14
N GLY A 142 -23.24 21.21 -1.40
CA GLY A 142 -22.10 20.47 -1.96
C GLY A 142 -20.84 20.96 -1.25
N ARG A 143 -20.28 20.13 -0.36
CA ARG A 143 -18.94 20.41 0.19
C ARG A 143 -17.99 20.66 -0.98
N PRO A 144 -17.17 21.72 -0.94
CA PRO A 144 -16.13 21.91 -1.95
C PRO A 144 -15.30 20.63 -2.07
N TRP A 145 -15.00 20.20 -3.29
CA TRP A 145 -14.08 19.10 -3.52
C TRP A 145 -12.72 19.49 -2.93
N GLN A 146 -12.41 18.96 -1.76
CA GLN A 146 -11.11 19.13 -1.13
C GLN A 146 -10.16 18.14 -1.80
N PRO A 147 -8.98 18.59 -2.29
CA PRO A 147 -7.95 17.69 -2.75
C PRO A 147 -7.66 16.64 -1.68
N ARG A 148 -7.51 15.39 -2.09
CA ARG A 148 -7.04 14.33 -1.19
C ARG A 148 -5.66 14.74 -0.68
N GLU A 149 -5.54 15.12 0.58
CA GLU A 149 -4.26 15.27 1.26
C GLU A 149 -3.66 13.86 1.38
N GLN A 150 -2.93 13.44 0.34
CA GLN A 150 -2.22 12.17 0.35
C GLN A 150 -0.98 12.37 1.22
N VAL A 151 -0.99 11.77 2.40
CA VAL A 151 0.22 11.65 3.21
C VAL A 151 1.03 10.50 2.63
N PHE A 152 2.14 10.84 1.98
CA PHE A 152 2.99 9.86 1.31
C PHE A 152 3.91 9.17 2.32
N CYS A 153 3.90 7.83 2.31
CA CYS A 153 4.91 7.06 3.02
C CYS A 153 6.27 7.17 2.29
N ALA A 154 7.37 7.02 3.02
CA ALA A 154 8.70 6.98 2.42
C ALA A 154 8.82 5.82 1.39
N PRO A 155 9.61 5.98 0.31
CA PRO A 155 9.82 4.91 -0.67
C PRO A 155 10.58 3.73 -0.03
N THR A 156 10.27 2.50 -0.47
CA THR A 156 10.92 1.31 0.11
C THR A 156 12.35 1.08 -0.41
N LEU A 157 12.66 1.55 -1.62
CA LEU A 157 14.01 1.56 -2.18
C LEU A 157 14.44 3.01 -2.42
N LYS A 158 15.65 3.35 -1.96
CA LYS A 158 16.30 4.61 -2.35
C LYS A 158 16.83 4.43 -3.77
N VAL A 159 16.27 5.20 -4.70
CA VAL A 159 16.73 5.21 -6.09
C VAL A 159 18.00 6.05 -6.14
N ALA A 160 19.14 5.43 -6.48
CA ALA A 160 20.36 6.15 -6.82
C ALA A 160 20.31 6.62 -8.29
N ASP A 161 21.02 7.70 -8.61
CA ASP A 161 20.96 8.35 -9.94
C ASP A 161 21.43 7.44 -11.09
N ASP A 162 22.28 6.44 -10.81
CA ASP A 162 22.87 5.54 -11.80
C ASP A 162 22.00 4.31 -12.15
N LEU A 163 20.84 4.16 -11.51
CA LEU A 163 19.95 3.02 -11.77
C LEU A 163 19.17 3.22 -13.06
N LYS A 164 19.18 2.21 -13.94
CA LYS A 164 18.29 2.20 -15.10
C LYS A 164 16.85 2.06 -14.63
N VAL A 165 16.09 3.14 -14.79
CA VAL A 165 14.69 3.26 -14.36
C VAL A 165 13.76 3.21 -15.57
N LEU A 166 12.79 2.29 -15.56
CA LEU A 166 11.64 2.33 -16.48
C LEU A 166 10.36 2.70 -15.71
N PRO A 167 9.80 3.91 -15.92
CA PRO A 167 8.53 4.29 -15.33
C PRO A 167 7.36 3.60 -16.07
N ILE A 168 6.35 3.21 -15.31
CA ILE A 168 5.15 2.52 -15.78
C ILE A 168 3.93 3.30 -15.30
N ASP A 169 3.11 3.72 -16.26
CA ASP A 169 1.90 4.50 -15.98
C ASP A 169 0.73 3.58 -15.60
N ASN A 170 0.11 3.80 -14.43
CA ASN A 170 -1.06 3.04 -13.97
C ASN A 170 -2.22 3.05 -14.97
N ALA A 171 -2.38 4.13 -15.73
CA ALA A 171 -3.42 4.25 -16.75
C ALA A 171 -3.28 3.23 -17.89
N THR A 172 -2.06 2.77 -18.18
CA THR A 172 -1.82 1.71 -19.18
C THR A 172 -2.20 0.34 -18.64
N LEU A 173 -1.94 0.10 -17.35
CA LEU A 173 -2.23 -1.15 -16.65
C LEU A 173 -3.75 -1.40 -16.50
N LEU A 174 -4.53 -0.35 -16.29
CA LEU A 174 -5.98 -0.45 -16.06
C LEU A 174 -6.82 -0.74 -17.33
N LYS A 175 -6.27 -0.52 -18.53
CA LYS A 175 -7.01 -0.64 -19.80
C LYS A 175 -6.93 -2.03 -20.45
N GLY A 176 -6.00 -2.88 -19.99
CA GLY A 176 -5.75 -4.18 -20.60
C GLY A 176 -6.71 -5.26 -20.12
N GLU A 177 -7.07 -6.17 -21.02
CA GLU A 177 -7.63 -7.48 -20.71
C GLU A 177 -6.80 -8.54 -21.44
N ALA A 178 -6.40 -9.59 -20.74
CA ALA A 178 -5.64 -10.70 -21.31
C ALA A 178 -6.56 -11.89 -21.59
N ASP A 179 -6.25 -12.65 -22.63
CA ASP A 179 -6.86 -13.96 -22.87
C ASP A 179 -6.20 -15.00 -21.96
N VAL A 180 -6.99 -15.57 -21.06
CA VAL A 180 -6.52 -16.46 -19.99
C VAL A 180 -7.38 -17.72 -20.00
N LYS A 181 -6.72 -18.87 -20.20
CA LYS A 181 -7.37 -20.17 -20.06
C LYS A 181 -7.73 -20.45 -18.60
N PRO A 182 -8.78 -21.26 -18.33
CA PRO A 182 -9.10 -21.64 -16.97
C PRO A 182 -7.91 -22.33 -16.28
N PRO A 183 -7.71 -22.11 -14.97
CA PRO A 183 -6.60 -22.71 -14.24
C PRO A 183 -6.65 -24.22 -14.23
N VAL A 184 -5.48 -24.85 -14.32
CA VAL A 184 -5.27 -26.28 -14.10
C VAL A 184 -4.55 -26.46 -12.77
N ASP A 185 -5.15 -27.21 -11.85
CA ASP A 185 -4.55 -27.53 -10.57
C ASP A 185 -3.50 -28.64 -10.78
N ILE A 186 -2.23 -28.34 -10.44
CA ILE A 186 -1.11 -29.29 -10.56
C ILE A 186 -1.15 -30.25 -9.39
N THR A 187 -1.08 -29.70 -8.17
CA THR A 187 -1.15 -30.47 -6.91
C THR A 187 -1.83 -29.65 -5.83
N ILE A 188 -2.46 -30.36 -4.88
CA ILE A 188 -2.99 -29.80 -3.65
C ILE A 188 -2.33 -30.55 -2.51
N GLN A 189 -1.61 -29.83 -1.66
CA GLN A 189 -0.82 -30.37 -0.57
C GLN A 189 -1.14 -29.66 0.74
N GLY A 190 -1.04 -30.37 1.85
CA GLY A 190 -1.17 -29.79 3.19
C GLY A 190 -2.51 -30.07 3.85
N LYS A 191 -2.70 -29.49 5.04
CA LYS A 191 -3.90 -29.65 5.85
C LYS A 191 -4.20 -28.32 6.51
N CYS A 192 -5.47 -27.95 6.60
CA CYS A 192 -5.92 -26.76 7.30
C CYS A 192 -6.90 -27.12 8.43
N GLN A 193 -7.12 -26.18 9.34
CA GLN A 193 -8.13 -26.37 10.38
C GLN A 193 -9.53 -26.05 9.85
N VAL A 194 -10.53 -26.69 10.45
CA VAL A 194 -11.94 -26.38 10.16
C VAL A 194 -12.28 -25.04 10.79
N TYR A 195 -12.90 -24.16 10.00
CA TYR A 195 -13.39 -22.87 10.45
C TYR A 195 -14.49 -23.01 11.50
N ASP A 196 -14.43 -22.20 12.55
CA ASP A 196 -15.41 -22.14 13.62
C ASP A 196 -16.46 -21.07 13.33
N ASP A 197 -17.68 -21.50 13.00
CA ASP A 197 -18.81 -20.61 12.71
C ASP A 197 -19.27 -19.81 13.95
N ALA A 198 -18.86 -20.19 15.17
CA ALA A 198 -19.26 -19.49 16.40
C ALA A 198 -18.77 -18.03 16.44
N ILE A 199 -17.62 -17.74 15.83
CA ILE A 199 -17.05 -16.38 15.82
C ILE A 199 -17.91 -15.38 15.03
N GLU A 200 -18.79 -15.85 14.16
CA GLU A 200 -19.70 -15.00 13.39
C GLU A 200 -20.82 -14.39 14.23
N GLN A 201 -21.06 -14.94 15.42
CA GLN A 201 -21.99 -14.38 16.39
C GLN A 201 -21.41 -13.17 17.13
N ALA A 202 -20.15 -12.81 16.88
CA ALA A 202 -19.53 -11.62 17.41
C ALA A 202 -20.31 -10.36 16.99
N THR A 203 -20.61 -9.51 17.96
CA THR A 203 -21.26 -8.21 17.75
C THR A 203 -20.55 -7.18 18.60
N ALA A 204 -20.68 -5.88 18.34
CA ALA A 204 -20.05 -4.89 19.22
C ALA A 204 -20.56 -4.90 20.68
N ARG A 205 -21.74 -5.50 20.93
CA ARG A 205 -22.26 -5.71 22.30
C ARG A 205 -21.65 -6.94 22.97
N LYS A 206 -21.26 -7.94 22.18
CA LYS A 206 -20.62 -9.19 22.61
C LYS A 206 -19.42 -9.47 21.71
N PRO A 207 -18.33 -8.69 21.85
CA PRO A 207 -17.16 -8.86 21.03
C PRO A 207 -16.38 -10.11 21.46
N VAL A 208 -15.64 -10.70 20.53
CA VAL A 208 -14.78 -11.87 20.79
C VAL A 208 -13.33 -11.40 20.85
N ARG A 209 -12.65 -11.60 21.98
CA ARG A 209 -11.25 -11.21 22.13
C ARG A 209 -10.33 -12.12 21.33
N LEU A 210 -9.33 -11.52 20.68
CA LEU A 210 -8.31 -12.24 19.93
C LEU A 210 -7.15 -12.68 20.86
N PRO A 211 -6.50 -13.82 20.56
CA PRO A 211 -5.35 -14.28 21.32
C PRO A 211 -4.12 -13.40 21.08
N ALA A 212 -3.33 -13.16 22.12
CA ALA A 212 -2.07 -12.42 22.01
C ALA A 212 -0.92 -13.29 21.47
N GLU A 213 -0.91 -14.60 21.80
CA GLU A 213 0.12 -15.52 21.33
C GLU A 213 -0.20 -16.07 19.94
N LEU A 214 0.76 -15.91 19.02
CA LEU A 214 0.63 -16.32 17.63
C LEU A 214 1.61 -17.45 17.30
N PRO A 215 1.17 -18.50 16.58
CA PRO A 215 2.07 -19.53 16.11
C PRO A 215 3.06 -18.94 15.09
N LYS A 216 4.35 -19.28 15.24
CA LYS A 216 5.35 -18.96 14.22
C LYS A 216 5.04 -19.75 12.95
N ARG A 217 5.12 -19.08 11.82
CA ARG A 217 4.91 -19.68 10.49
C ARG A 217 6.21 -19.58 9.70
N GLU A 218 6.79 -20.73 9.41
CA GLU A 218 7.98 -20.84 8.55
C GLU A 218 7.55 -21.29 7.17
N LEU A 219 7.86 -20.47 6.16
CA LEU A 219 7.56 -20.74 4.77
C LEU A 219 8.77 -20.34 3.92
N ASP A 220 9.23 -21.25 3.09
CA ASP A 220 10.32 -20.91 2.17
C ASP A 220 9.83 -20.06 1.00
N SER A 221 10.74 -19.24 0.48
CA SER A 221 10.54 -18.50 -0.76
C SER A 221 10.12 -19.43 -1.90
N ALA A 222 9.26 -18.93 -2.80
CA ALA A 222 8.79 -19.69 -3.97
C ALA A 222 9.94 -20.19 -4.87
N TYR A 223 11.12 -19.58 -4.79
CA TYR A 223 12.32 -20.03 -5.51
C TYR A 223 12.95 -21.33 -4.96
N LEU A 224 12.79 -21.58 -3.66
CA LEU A 224 13.28 -22.78 -2.98
C LEU A 224 12.24 -23.91 -2.97
N ASP A 225 11.02 -23.64 -3.43
CA ASP A 225 9.91 -24.59 -3.41
C ASP A 225 10.17 -25.79 -4.36
N PRO A 226 10.14 -27.04 -3.86
CA PRO A 226 10.46 -28.23 -4.66
C PRO A 226 9.44 -28.47 -5.78
N VAL A 227 8.15 -28.20 -5.55
CA VAL A 227 7.09 -28.40 -6.55
C VAL A 227 7.27 -27.42 -7.70
N MET A 228 7.58 -26.16 -7.39
CA MET A 228 7.86 -25.15 -8.42
C MET A 228 9.05 -25.53 -9.29
N ARG A 229 10.14 -25.98 -8.67
CA ARG A 229 11.35 -26.43 -9.39
C ARG A 229 11.05 -27.59 -10.33
N GLN A 230 10.26 -28.56 -9.88
CA GLN A 230 9.84 -29.69 -10.72
C GLN A 230 9.02 -29.23 -11.92
N VAL A 231 8.05 -28.33 -11.73
CA VAL A 231 7.21 -27.80 -12.83
C VAL A 231 8.05 -27.05 -13.87
N VAL A 232 9.01 -26.23 -13.41
CA VAL A 232 9.92 -25.51 -14.29
C VAL A 232 10.83 -26.48 -15.08
N ALA A 233 11.33 -27.52 -14.42
CA ALA A 233 12.18 -28.54 -15.06
C ALA A 233 11.43 -29.36 -16.12
N GLN A 234 10.16 -29.71 -15.87
CA GLN A 234 9.32 -30.49 -16.79
C GLN A 234 8.90 -29.73 -18.05
N SER A 235 9.05 -28.41 -18.08
CA SER A 235 8.60 -27.56 -19.17
C SER A 235 9.77 -26.81 -19.84
N PRO A 236 10.65 -27.51 -20.59
CA PRO A 236 11.87 -26.96 -21.18
C PRO A 236 11.65 -25.87 -22.23
N ASN A 237 10.54 -25.95 -22.99
CA ASN A 237 10.37 -25.17 -24.22
C ASN A 237 9.40 -23.98 -24.07
N ARG A 238 8.92 -23.71 -22.85
CA ARG A 238 7.93 -22.65 -22.60
C ARG A 238 8.47 -21.62 -21.62
N ARG A 239 8.04 -20.36 -21.82
CA ARG A 239 8.29 -19.28 -20.87
C ARG A 239 7.40 -19.45 -19.65
N ILE A 240 8.00 -19.41 -18.46
CA ILE A 240 7.30 -19.68 -17.20
C ILE A 240 7.50 -18.54 -16.22
N ILE A 241 6.40 -18.00 -15.71
CA ILE A 241 6.39 -17.07 -14.59
C ILE A 241 5.98 -17.85 -13.35
N PHE A 242 6.72 -17.72 -12.25
CA PHE A 242 6.34 -18.38 -11.00
C PHE A 242 6.59 -17.52 -9.77
N GLY A 243 5.80 -17.78 -8.73
CA GLY A 243 5.84 -17.04 -7.46
C GLY A 243 4.75 -17.48 -6.48
N SER A 244 4.71 -16.85 -5.31
CA SER A 244 3.62 -17.00 -4.35
C SER A 244 2.40 -16.18 -4.76
N ASP A 245 1.23 -16.56 -4.27
CA ASP A 245 0.01 -15.77 -4.44
C ASP A 245 0.12 -14.37 -3.83
N THR A 246 0.76 -14.22 -2.66
CA THR A 246 0.99 -12.93 -1.99
C THR A 246 1.68 -11.91 -2.89
N VAL A 247 2.83 -12.30 -3.47
CA VAL A 247 3.65 -11.43 -4.30
C VAL A 247 2.97 -11.15 -5.64
N ILE A 248 2.43 -12.19 -6.30
CA ILE A 248 1.80 -12.03 -7.61
C ILE A 248 0.50 -11.23 -7.51
N ALA A 249 -0.32 -11.44 -6.48
CA ALA A 249 -1.55 -10.67 -6.28
C ALA A 249 -1.23 -9.18 -6.02
N LYS A 250 -0.20 -8.88 -5.23
CA LYS A 250 0.25 -7.51 -4.97
C LYS A 250 0.69 -6.83 -6.26
N LEU A 251 1.42 -7.54 -7.12
CA LEU A 251 1.82 -7.06 -8.44
C LEU A 251 0.61 -6.82 -9.37
N MET A 252 -0.32 -7.76 -9.45
CA MET A 252 -1.50 -7.64 -10.30
C MET A 252 -2.44 -6.51 -9.86
N THR A 253 -2.42 -6.17 -8.56
CA THR A 253 -3.24 -5.09 -7.97
C THR A 253 -2.46 -3.80 -7.72
N ALA A 254 -1.21 -3.71 -8.21
CA ALA A 254 -0.33 -2.56 -8.08
C ALA A 254 -0.97 -1.22 -8.48
N PRO A 255 -1.81 -1.11 -9.53
CA PRO A 255 -2.46 0.16 -9.91
C PRO A 255 -3.42 0.71 -8.86
N SER A 256 -3.87 -0.11 -7.91
CA SER A 256 -4.75 0.31 -6.82
C SER A 256 -3.99 0.71 -5.55
N ALA A 257 -2.72 0.32 -5.43
CA ALA A 257 -1.87 0.61 -4.29
C ALA A 257 -1.37 2.05 -4.32
N VAL A 258 -1.41 2.70 -3.17
CA VAL A 258 -0.96 4.08 -2.97
C VAL A 258 0.42 4.06 -2.29
N ASN A 259 0.53 3.29 -1.21
CA ASN A 259 1.75 3.16 -0.44
C ASN A 259 2.81 2.36 -1.20
N SER A 260 4.08 2.73 -0.94
CA SER A 260 5.22 2.09 -1.57
C SER A 260 5.37 0.64 -1.11
N PHE A 261 5.63 -0.22 -2.09
CA PHE A 261 6.03 -1.62 -1.90
C PHE A 261 6.99 -1.98 -3.01
N ASP A 262 7.74 -3.06 -2.82
CA ASP A 262 8.74 -3.52 -3.77
C ASP A 262 8.74 -5.04 -3.87
N VAL A 263 9.21 -5.53 -5.02
CA VAL A 263 9.26 -6.94 -5.39
C VAL A 263 10.58 -7.23 -6.09
N GLN A 264 11.17 -8.38 -5.77
CA GLN A 264 12.37 -8.87 -6.43
C GLN A 264 12.00 -9.76 -7.62
N ILE A 265 12.69 -9.59 -8.75
CA ILE A 265 12.46 -10.34 -9.99
C ILE A 265 13.78 -10.96 -10.42
N ASN A 266 13.84 -12.29 -10.45
CA ASN A 266 14.96 -13.03 -11.01
C ASN A 266 14.54 -13.59 -12.36
N THR A 267 15.23 -13.19 -13.43
CA THR A 267 14.89 -13.62 -14.80
C THR A 267 16.12 -14.14 -15.51
N ASN A 268 15.96 -15.18 -16.32
CA ASN A 268 16.95 -15.63 -17.29
C ASN A 268 16.41 -15.57 -18.73
N GLY A 269 15.36 -14.77 -18.95
CA GLY A 269 14.62 -14.67 -20.20
C GLY A 269 13.62 -15.81 -20.43
N ARG A 270 13.91 -17.04 -19.99
CA ARG A 270 12.98 -18.18 -20.09
C ARG A 270 12.05 -18.29 -18.89
N PHE A 271 12.59 -18.31 -17.68
CA PHE A 271 11.81 -18.27 -16.46
C PHE A 271 11.93 -16.91 -15.79
N ILE A 272 10.81 -16.46 -15.20
CA ILE A 272 10.71 -15.22 -14.47
C ILE A 272 10.18 -15.57 -13.08
N ALA A 273 11.06 -15.56 -12.09
CA ALA A 273 10.71 -15.77 -10.70
C ALA A 273 10.39 -14.42 -10.06
N ILE A 274 9.16 -14.24 -9.62
CA ILE A 274 8.70 -13.03 -8.94
C ILE A 274 8.61 -13.36 -7.45
N LEU A 275 9.45 -12.71 -6.66
CA LEU A 275 9.75 -13.09 -5.28
C LEU A 275 9.64 -11.90 -4.34
N GLU A 276 9.39 -12.20 -3.07
CA GLU A 276 9.63 -11.23 -2.01
C GLU A 276 11.12 -10.87 -1.99
N ARG A 277 11.43 -9.60 -1.69
CA ARG A 277 12.81 -9.14 -1.66
C ARG A 277 13.55 -9.79 -0.50
N ASN A 278 14.68 -10.44 -0.80
CA ASN A 278 15.63 -10.79 0.23
C ASN A 278 16.31 -9.52 0.74
N THR A 279 16.18 -9.23 2.03
CA THR A 279 16.81 -8.08 2.70
C THR A 279 18.34 -8.07 2.61
N ASN A 280 18.95 -9.20 2.22
CA ASN A 280 20.39 -9.44 2.27
C ASN A 280 21.11 -9.33 0.91
N VAL A 281 20.44 -8.86 -0.16
CA VAL A 281 21.02 -8.87 -1.53
C VAL A 281 21.25 -7.44 -2.05
N GLY A 282 22.49 -6.94 -1.92
CA GLY A 282 23.04 -5.85 -2.73
C GLY A 282 23.22 -4.49 -2.03
N LYS A 283 24.05 -3.63 -2.63
CA LYS A 283 24.48 -2.28 -2.18
C LYS A 283 23.35 -1.21 -2.15
N LEU A 284 22.07 -1.58 -2.25
CA LEU A 284 21.00 -0.59 -2.08
C LEU A 284 20.89 -0.22 -0.60
N ALA A 285 20.71 1.06 -0.27
CA ALA A 285 20.37 1.46 1.09
C ALA A 285 18.94 0.99 1.39
N VAL A 286 18.85 -0.19 2.02
CA VAL A 286 17.62 -0.98 2.07
C VAL A 286 16.76 -0.59 3.28
N SER A 287 15.50 -0.23 3.03
CA SER A 287 14.45 -0.26 4.07
C SER A 287 13.73 -1.62 4.07
N GLU A 288 13.03 -1.95 5.15
CA GLU A 288 12.26 -3.22 5.26
C GLU A 288 11.27 -3.38 4.10
N SER A 289 11.10 -4.62 3.60
CA SER A 289 10.11 -4.87 2.54
C SER A 289 8.71 -4.71 3.10
N ARG A 290 7.89 -3.89 2.43
CA ARG A 290 6.51 -3.60 2.86
C ARG A 290 5.47 -4.41 2.08
N LEU A 291 5.87 -5.56 1.53
CA LEU A 291 5.01 -6.40 0.70
C LEU A 291 3.82 -6.98 1.48
N ASP A 292 4.11 -7.45 2.71
CA ASP A 292 3.14 -8.08 3.60
C ASP A 292 2.37 -7.11 4.50
N TYR A 293 2.59 -5.80 4.34
CA TYR A 293 1.96 -4.78 5.18
C TYR A 293 0.48 -4.66 4.84
N GLU A 294 -0.37 -4.81 5.85
CA GLU A 294 -1.81 -4.67 5.70
C GLU A 294 -2.27 -3.26 6.07
N TRP A 295 -2.00 -2.29 5.20
CA TRP A 295 -2.28 -0.87 5.44
C TRP A 295 -3.72 -0.58 5.89
N VAL A 296 -3.86 0.40 6.79
CA VAL A 296 -5.13 0.86 7.34
C VAL A 296 -5.48 2.23 6.77
N ASN A 297 -6.68 2.35 6.20
CA ASN A 297 -7.22 3.59 5.63
C ASN A 297 -6.38 4.20 4.50
N GLU A 298 -5.56 3.40 3.81
CA GLU A 298 -4.69 3.83 2.72
C GLU A 298 -5.47 4.57 1.61
N THR A 299 -6.68 4.11 1.28
CA THR A 299 -7.51 4.73 0.23
C THR A 299 -8.64 5.59 0.78
N ALA A 300 -8.56 5.96 2.06
CA ALA A 300 -9.56 6.82 2.66
C ALA A 300 -9.56 8.21 1.98
N PRO A 301 -10.75 8.82 1.80
CA PRO A 301 -10.83 10.16 1.24
C PRO A 301 -10.29 11.24 2.18
N PHE A 302 -10.28 10.97 3.49
CA PHE A 302 -9.81 11.85 4.56
C PHE A 302 -9.23 11.00 5.69
N ASN A 303 -8.37 11.59 6.53
CA ASN A 303 -7.72 10.94 7.68
C ASN A 303 -6.88 9.72 7.32
N VAL A 304 -6.10 9.82 6.24
CA VAL A 304 -5.06 8.84 5.95
C VAL A 304 -4.02 8.95 7.07
N PRO A 305 -3.64 7.85 7.75
CA PRO A 305 -2.61 7.89 8.78
C PRO A 305 -1.29 8.47 8.26
N SER A 306 -0.69 9.40 9.01
CA SER A 306 0.61 10.00 8.66
C SER A 306 1.79 9.15 9.13
N GLU A 307 2.99 9.43 8.63
CA GLU A 307 4.25 8.85 9.14
C GLU A 307 4.81 9.61 10.37
N GLU A 308 4.05 10.55 10.95
CA GLU A 308 4.57 11.40 12.03
C GLU A 308 4.90 10.60 13.31
N THR A 309 6.13 10.77 13.78
CA THR A 309 6.59 10.31 15.09
C THR A 309 5.82 11.04 16.19
N GLY A 310 5.50 10.33 17.29
CA GLY A 310 4.72 10.90 18.38
C GLY A 310 5.47 12.04 19.08
N SER A 311 4.73 12.85 19.85
CA SER A 311 5.32 13.88 20.70
C SER A 311 6.35 13.26 21.66
N ALA A 312 7.52 13.89 21.80
CA ALA A 312 8.63 13.44 22.65
C ALA A 312 9.39 12.16 22.21
N GLY A 313 9.41 11.83 20.91
CA GLY A 313 10.26 10.77 20.37
C GLY A 313 9.75 9.34 20.63
N GLN A 314 8.54 9.19 21.18
CA GLN A 314 7.86 7.90 21.27
C GLN A 314 7.21 7.54 19.92
N ALA A 315 7.24 6.25 19.59
CA ALA A 315 6.58 5.75 18.39
C ALA A 315 5.06 5.99 18.49
N ASN A 316 4.51 6.69 17.51
CA ASN A 316 3.07 6.92 17.44
C ASN A 316 2.38 5.64 16.98
N ILE A 317 1.62 4.98 17.86
CA ILE A 317 0.85 3.77 17.53
C ILE A 317 -0.21 4.02 16.43
N ASN A 318 -0.51 5.28 16.11
CA ASN A 318 -1.48 5.68 15.10
C ASN A 318 -0.82 6.13 13.79
N SER A 319 0.50 6.00 13.64
CA SER A 319 1.15 6.24 12.35
C SER A 319 0.94 5.08 11.38
N SER A 320 1.15 5.32 10.09
CA SER A 320 0.78 4.39 9.01
C SER A 320 1.43 3.01 9.12
N VAL A 321 2.73 2.96 9.44
CA VAL A 321 3.52 1.71 9.52
C VAL A 321 3.14 0.85 10.73
N PRO A 322 3.14 1.36 11.98
CA PRO A 322 2.66 0.61 13.15
C PRO A 322 1.24 0.09 12.99
N LEU A 323 0.32 0.89 12.43
CA LEU A 323 -1.05 0.43 12.15
C LEU A 323 -1.11 -0.71 11.13
N ALA A 324 -0.25 -0.69 10.11
CA ALA A 324 -0.19 -1.76 9.12
C ALA A 324 0.31 -3.07 9.73
N LEU A 325 1.34 -3.00 10.57
CA LEU A 325 1.88 -4.15 11.30
C LEU A 325 0.87 -4.69 12.33
N GLU A 326 0.20 -3.80 13.06
CA GLU A 326 -0.85 -4.17 14.00
C GLU A 326 -2.02 -4.87 13.30
N ASN A 327 -2.47 -4.37 12.15
CA ASN A 327 -3.53 -5.04 11.39
C ASN A 327 -3.08 -6.41 10.87
N GLN A 328 -1.80 -6.56 10.50
CA GLN A 328 -1.24 -7.86 10.12
C GLN A 328 -1.23 -8.84 11.30
N GLU A 329 -0.85 -8.40 12.49
CA GLU A 329 -0.91 -9.20 13.73
C GLU A 329 -2.35 -9.56 14.11
N ALA A 330 -3.27 -8.59 14.02
CA ALA A 330 -4.70 -8.82 14.24
C ALA A 330 -5.27 -9.85 13.25
N THR A 331 -4.86 -9.83 11.98
CA THR A 331 -5.23 -10.86 11.00
C THR A 331 -4.69 -12.23 11.41
N LYS A 332 -3.43 -12.35 11.84
CA LYS A 332 -2.86 -13.61 12.35
C LYS A 332 -3.58 -14.12 13.61
N ALA A 333 -3.97 -13.21 14.51
CA ALA A 333 -4.73 -13.53 15.71
C ALA A 333 -6.14 -14.02 15.37
N PHE A 334 -6.79 -13.36 14.41
CA PHE A 334 -8.08 -13.79 13.87
C PHE A 334 -8.01 -15.19 13.25
N HIS A 335 -6.97 -15.49 12.46
CA HIS A 335 -6.74 -16.83 11.92
C HIS A 335 -6.70 -17.90 13.01
N THR A 336 -6.06 -17.61 14.14
CA THR A 336 -5.95 -18.55 15.26
C THR A 336 -7.29 -18.69 15.99
N ALA A 337 -8.01 -17.58 16.19
CA ALA A 337 -9.28 -17.56 16.92
C ALA A 337 -10.44 -18.23 16.19
N CYS A 338 -10.49 -18.14 14.85
CA CYS A 338 -11.60 -18.67 14.04
C CYS A 338 -11.38 -20.11 13.55
N LYS A 339 -10.36 -20.82 14.06
CA LYS A 339 -10.04 -22.18 13.66
C LYS A 339 -10.24 -23.15 14.82
N THR A 340 -10.95 -24.23 14.57
CA THR A 340 -11.12 -25.31 15.54
C THR A 340 -9.86 -26.19 15.62
N LYS A 341 -9.75 -27.01 16.67
CA LYS A 341 -8.68 -28.03 16.77
C LYS A 341 -8.83 -29.14 15.73
N SER A 342 -10.00 -29.27 15.08
CA SER A 342 -10.24 -30.26 14.04
C SER A 342 -9.48 -29.88 12.77
N VAL A 343 -8.73 -30.83 12.22
CA VAL A 343 -7.95 -30.65 11.00
C VAL A 343 -8.65 -31.36 9.85
N THR A 344 -8.85 -30.66 8.74
CA THR A 344 -9.26 -31.21 7.45
C THR A 344 -8.14 -31.00 6.44
N GLY A 345 -7.95 -31.94 5.54
CA GLY A 345 -6.86 -31.83 4.58
C GLY A 345 -7.14 -32.64 3.34
N TRP A 346 -6.57 -32.16 2.24
CA TRP A 346 -6.63 -32.83 0.96
C TRP A 346 -5.20 -32.98 0.45
N THR A 347 -4.80 -34.20 0.13
CA THR A 347 -3.57 -34.48 -0.58
C THR A 347 -3.95 -35.13 -1.89
N THR A 348 -3.83 -34.39 -2.99
CA THR A 348 -3.97 -34.97 -4.33
C THR A 348 -2.62 -35.57 -4.70
N GLY A 349 -2.57 -36.89 -4.93
CA GLY A 349 -1.35 -37.59 -5.39
C GLY A 349 -0.47 -38.22 -4.30
N GLY A 350 -0.90 -38.26 -3.04
CA GLY A 350 -0.18 -38.96 -1.96
C GLY A 350 1.10 -38.26 -1.44
N GLU A 351 1.53 -37.18 -2.09
CA GLU A 351 2.68 -36.38 -1.64
C GLU A 351 2.32 -35.50 -0.43
N ARG A 352 3.21 -35.50 0.56
CA ARG A 352 3.08 -34.67 1.77
C ARG A 352 3.60 -33.26 1.47
N SER A 353 2.90 -32.24 1.98
CA SER A 353 3.39 -30.86 1.89
C SER A 353 4.77 -30.75 2.54
N PRO A 354 5.72 -30.03 1.90
CA PRO A 354 7.02 -29.74 2.51
C PRO A 354 6.90 -28.81 3.73
N TYR A 355 5.77 -28.13 3.90
CA TYR A 355 5.57 -27.10 4.93
C TYR A 355 4.68 -27.57 6.08
N LYS A 356 5.02 -27.17 7.31
CA LYS A 356 4.27 -27.45 8.55
C LYS A 356 3.48 -26.22 9.03
N THR A 357 2.70 -25.60 8.16
CA THR A 357 2.09 -24.28 8.40
C THR A 357 0.60 -24.32 8.79
N GLY A 358 -0.04 -25.50 8.80
CA GLY A 358 -1.48 -25.61 9.04
C GLY A 358 -2.33 -24.95 7.95
N THR A 359 -1.76 -24.78 6.75
CA THR A 359 -2.42 -24.26 5.55
C THR A 359 -2.42 -25.32 4.45
N ILE A 360 -3.35 -25.20 3.50
CA ILE A 360 -3.33 -25.99 2.27
C ILE A 360 -2.69 -25.15 1.18
N PHE A 361 -1.73 -25.73 0.47
CA PHE A 361 -1.11 -25.15 -0.71
C PHE A 361 -1.71 -25.79 -1.95
N ARG A 362 -2.21 -24.94 -2.86
CA ARG A 362 -2.72 -25.34 -4.17
C ARG A 362 -1.81 -24.74 -5.23
N TYR A 363 -1.10 -25.59 -5.97
CA TYR A 363 -0.26 -25.18 -7.08
C TYR A 363 -1.09 -25.16 -8.34
N ARG A 364 -1.23 -23.99 -8.96
CA ARG A 364 -2.11 -23.80 -10.12
C ARG A 364 -1.34 -23.22 -11.29
N LYS A 365 -1.68 -23.70 -12.47
CA LYS A 365 -1.13 -23.25 -13.76
C LYS A 365 -2.19 -22.51 -14.55
N TRP A 366 -1.84 -21.34 -15.05
CA TRP A 366 -2.60 -20.60 -16.06
C TRP A 366 -1.78 -20.51 -17.33
N THR A 367 -2.44 -20.61 -18.48
CA THR A 367 -1.83 -20.32 -19.78
C THR A 367 -2.44 -19.02 -20.30
N ILE A 368 -1.57 -18.06 -20.62
CA ILE A 368 -1.93 -16.71 -21.07
C ILE A 368 -1.59 -16.59 -22.56
N ASN A 369 -2.46 -15.90 -23.32
CA ASN A 369 -2.31 -15.67 -24.76
C ASN A 369 -2.09 -16.97 -25.54
N ALA A 370 -2.90 -17.98 -25.26
CA ALA A 370 -2.77 -19.28 -25.90
C ALA A 370 -2.86 -19.17 -27.43
N ASN A 371 -2.08 -19.99 -28.14
CA ASN A 371 -2.01 -20.00 -29.61
C ASN A 371 -1.46 -18.69 -30.23
N THR A 372 -0.77 -17.87 -29.46
CA THR A 372 -0.05 -16.68 -29.94
C THR A 372 1.46 -16.87 -29.74
N PRO A 373 2.34 -16.12 -30.45
CA PRO A 373 3.79 -16.18 -30.19
C PRO A 373 4.18 -15.71 -28.78
N ASP A 374 3.30 -14.95 -28.11
CA ASP A 374 3.46 -14.46 -26.74
C ASP A 374 2.90 -15.45 -25.70
N GLU A 375 2.70 -16.74 -26.05
CA GLU A 375 2.19 -17.75 -25.12
C GLU A 375 3.14 -17.95 -23.94
N MET A 376 2.58 -17.90 -22.74
CA MET A 376 3.34 -18.09 -21.50
C MET A 376 2.51 -18.82 -20.44
N ASP A 377 3.21 -19.58 -19.61
CA ASP A 377 2.62 -20.31 -18.49
C ASP A 377 2.94 -19.58 -17.19
N VAL A 378 1.92 -19.40 -16.33
CA VAL A 378 2.07 -18.81 -15.00
C VAL A 378 1.72 -19.85 -13.96
N VAL A 379 2.64 -20.10 -13.04
CA VAL A 379 2.50 -21.10 -11.98
C VAL A 379 2.53 -20.40 -10.63
N ILE A 380 1.45 -20.53 -9.86
CA ILE A 380 1.30 -19.82 -8.59
C ILE A 380 1.10 -20.82 -7.47
N ARG A 381 1.84 -20.64 -6.37
CA ARG A 381 1.59 -21.32 -5.10
C ARG A 381 0.52 -20.55 -4.37
N CYS A 382 -0.70 -21.06 -4.35
CA CYS A 382 -1.82 -20.42 -3.68
C CYS A 382 -2.06 -21.00 -2.30
N GLU A 383 -2.44 -20.15 -1.36
CA GLU A 383 -2.72 -20.55 0.01
C GLU A 383 -4.21 -20.58 0.31
N ILE A 384 -4.64 -21.60 1.05
CA ILE A 384 -5.99 -21.74 1.57
C ILE A 384 -5.90 -21.85 3.09
N ASP A 385 -6.62 -20.96 3.77
CA ASP A 385 -6.42 -20.71 5.20
C ASP A 385 -7.20 -21.68 6.09
N ALA A 386 -8.42 -22.03 5.66
CA ALA A 386 -9.35 -22.88 6.38
C ALA A 386 -10.37 -23.52 5.42
N ALA A 387 -11.16 -24.46 5.95
CA ALA A 387 -12.30 -25.04 5.24
C ALA A 387 -13.54 -25.09 6.14
N THR A 388 -14.73 -24.98 5.56
CA THR A 388 -15.98 -25.21 6.31
C THR A 388 -16.13 -26.68 6.67
N LYS A 389 -16.88 -26.96 7.74
CA LYS A 389 -17.24 -28.33 8.10
C LYS A 389 -18.10 -28.95 6.98
N ALA A 390 -17.66 -30.10 6.45
CA ALA A 390 -18.48 -30.86 5.51
C ALA A 390 -19.77 -31.33 6.22
N THR A 391 -20.91 -31.15 5.55
CA THR A 391 -22.22 -31.63 6.02
C THR A 391 -22.72 -32.70 5.05
N LYS A 392 -23.65 -33.57 5.46
CA LYS A 392 -24.23 -34.61 4.58
C LYS A 392 -24.77 -34.07 3.25
N THR A 393 -25.21 -32.81 3.23
CA THR A 393 -25.81 -32.13 2.06
C THR A 393 -24.85 -31.23 1.30
N ASN A 394 -23.75 -30.77 1.92
CA ASN A 394 -22.85 -29.78 1.34
C ASN A 394 -21.38 -30.20 1.55
N PRO A 395 -20.57 -30.25 0.47
CA PRO A 395 -19.14 -30.52 0.61
C PRO A 395 -18.45 -29.39 1.38
N ALA A 396 -17.28 -29.70 1.94
CA ALA A 396 -16.42 -28.67 2.54
C ALA A 396 -16.06 -27.61 1.49
N ARG A 397 -16.14 -26.35 1.89
CA ARG A 397 -15.80 -25.19 1.05
C ARG A 397 -14.50 -24.60 1.53
N TYR A 398 -13.65 -24.21 0.60
CA TYR A 398 -12.36 -23.58 0.92
C TYR A 398 -12.54 -22.09 1.20
N LEU A 399 -11.76 -21.58 2.16
CA LEU A 399 -11.90 -20.24 2.70
C LEU A 399 -10.56 -19.49 2.67
N LYS A 400 -10.63 -18.17 2.43
CA LYS A 400 -9.60 -17.22 2.86
C LYS A 400 -10.14 -16.31 3.96
N LEU A 401 -9.27 -15.96 4.91
CA LEU A 401 -9.58 -15.24 6.13
C LEU A 401 -8.81 -13.92 6.15
N PHE A 402 -9.54 -12.81 6.30
CA PHE A 402 -8.98 -11.46 6.32
C PHE A 402 -9.54 -10.66 7.49
N SER A 403 -8.83 -9.60 7.89
CA SER A 403 -9.31 -8.69 8.92
C SER A 403 -9.09 -7.22 8.55
N LEU A 404 -10.04 -6.38 8.97
CA LEU A 404 -9.98 -4.93 8.88
C LEU A 404 -9.89 -4.36 10.29
N LEU A 405 -8.78 -3.72 10.61
CA LEU A 405 -8.60 -2.93 11.81
C LEU A 405 -9.28 -1.54 11.69
N GLU A 406 -9.97 -1.12 12.74
CA GLU A 406 -10.46 0.26 12.88
C GLU A 406 -9.27 1.23 12.91
N GLY A 407 -9.31 2.24 12.03
CA GLY A 407 -8.29 3.29 12.04
C GLY A 407 -8.34 4.19 13.28
N PRO A 408 -7.37 5.10 13.42
CA PRO A 408 -7.27 5.95 14.60
C PRO A 408 -8.52 6.82 14.77
N PRO A 409 -8.91 7.13 16.02
CA PRO A 409 -10.05 7.97 16.29
C PRO A 409 -9.83 9.35 15.68
N HIS A 410 -10.88 9.90 15.09
CA HIS A 410 -10.85 11.24 14.52
C HIS A 410 -12.16 11.98 14.84
N ALA A 411 -12.09 13.31 14.98
CA ALA A 411 -13.21 14.13 15.43
C ALA A 411 -14.49 13.98 14.57
N ASP A 412 -14.35 13.70 13.28
CA ASP A 412 -15.45 13.51 12.33
C ASP A 412 -15.79 12.02 12.08
N ALA A 413 -15.04 11.09 12.67
CA ALA A 413 -15.24 9.66 12.50
C ALA A 413 -16.02 9.08 13.70
N ILE A 414 -17.21 8.55 13.43
CA ILE A 414 -17.99 7.81 14.42
C ILE A 414 -17.31 6.43 14.61
N PRO A 415 -17.00 6.04 15.86
CA PRO A 415 -16.39 4.74 16.18
C PRO A 415 -17.24 3.55 15.70
N TRP A 416 -16.58 2.49 15.25
CA TRP A 416 -17.22 1.30 14.70
C TRP A 416 -18.16 0.62 15.71
N ARG A 417 -17.79 0.59 17.00
CA ARG A 417 -18.65 0.09 18.09
C ARG A 417 -20.01 0.77 18.13
N ASN A 418 -20.07 2.07 17.86
CA ASN A 418 -21.29 2.86 17.87
C ASN A 418 -22.12 2.72 16.59
N GLN A 419 -21.57 2.08 15.55
CA GLN A 419 -22.22 1.83 14.26
C GLN A 419 -22.59 0.36 14.05
N ALA A 420 -22.40 -0.48 15.06
CA ALA A 420 -22.53 -1.93 14.93
C ALA A 420 -23.92 -2.41 14.55
N ASP A 421 -24.98 -1.67 14.94
CA ASP A 421 -26.36 -1.95 14.53
C ASP A 421 -26.54 -1.88 12.99
N LYS A 422 -25.59 -1.27 12.27
CA LYS A 422 -25.55 -1.16 10.79
C LYS A 422 -24.30 -1.84 10.22
N ALA A 423 -24.00 -3.07 10.65
CA ALA A 423 -22.81 -3.83 10.26
C ALA A 423 -22.53 -3.86 8.74
N GLY A 424 -23.55 -3.98 7.90
CA GLY A 424 -23.37 -3.95 6.43
C GLY A 424 -22.88 -2.59 5.90
N ALA A 425 -23.40 -1.48 6.43
CA ALA A 425 -22.94 -0.14 6.05
C ALA A 425 -21.53 0.13 6.57
N LEU A 426 -21.21 -0.38 7.77
CA LEU A 426 -19.89 -0.30 8.36
C LEU A 426 -18.84 -1.03 7.50
N LEU A 427 -19.15 -2.25 7.07
CA LEU A 427 -18.29 -3.03 6.18
C LEU A 427 -18.04 -2.30 4.86
N ILE A 428 -19.07 -1.77 4.22
CA ILE A 428 -18.93 -1.01 2.96
C ILE A 428 -18.05 0.23 3.18
N LYS A 429 -18.23 0.95 4.29
CA LYS A 429 -17.37 2.08 4.65
C LYS A 429 -15.92 1.64 4.82
N ALA A 430 -15.68 0.56 5.56
CA ALA A 430 -14.35 0.04 5.81
C ALA A 430 -13.65 -0.44 4.52
N ILE A 431 -14.39 -1.11 3.61
CA ILE A 431 -13.91 -1.50 2.28
C ILE A 431 -13.53 -0.27 1.45
N ASN A 432 -14.36 0.77 1.45
CA ASN A 432 -14.08 1.99 0.69
C ASN A 432 -12.87 2.77 1.18
N SER A 433 -12.55 2.70 2.47
CA SER A 433 -11.32 3.27 3.04
C SER A 433 -10.08 2.41 2.77
N ASN A 434 -10.24 1.14 2.40
CA ASN A 434 -9.17 0.16 2.23
C ASN A 434 -9.19 -0.54 0.86
N LYS A 435 -9.56 0.17 -0.21
CA LYS A 435 -9.79 -0.39 -1.55
C LYS A 435 -8.57 -1.13 -2.10
N ALA A 436 -7.37 -0.59 -1.91
CA ALA A 436 -6.12 -1.22 -2.36
C ALA A 436 -5.92 -2.60 -1.73
N LYS A 437 -5.97 -2.64 -0.40
CA LYS A 437 -5.89 -3.87 0.41
C LYS A 437 -6.98 -4.87 0.04
N VAL A 438 -8.22 -4.39 -0.08
CA VAL A 438 -9.38 -5.24 -0.40
C VAL A 438 -9.34 -5.78 -1.83
N ALA A 439 -8.85 -5.01 -2.81
CA ALA A 439 -8.62 -5.48 -4.16
C ALA A 439 -7.57 -6.60 -4.20
N ASN A 440 -6.49 -6.46 -3.41
CA ASN A 440 -5.48 -7.52 -3.26
C ASN A 440 -6.09 -8.81 -2.66
N TRP A 441 -6.94 -8.69 -1.64
CA TRP A 441 -7.64 -9.85 -1.07
C TRP A 441 -8.55 -10.56 -2.08
N ALA A 442 -9.25 -9.79 -2.93
CA ALA A 442 -10.06 -10.35 -4.01
C ALA A 442 -9.18 -11.09 -5.04
N ALA A 443 -8.02 -10.54 -5.40
CA ALA A 443 -7.06 -11.22 -6.26
C ALA A 443 -6.56 -12.53 -5.63
N LEU A 444 -6.14 -12.52 -4.36
CA LEU A 444 -5.74 -13.72 -3.62
C LEU A 444 -6.83 -14.80 -3.62
N ALA A 445 -8.09 -14.40 -3.43
CA ALA A 445 -9.24 -15.30 -3.44
C ALA A 445 -9.48 -15.94 -4.82
N LEU A 446 -9.40 -15.14 -5.89
CA LEU A 446 -9.56 -15.63 -7.26
C LEU A 446 -8.43 -16.57 -7.69
N LEU A 447 -7.17 -16.23 -7.36
CA LEU A 447 -6.01 -17.06 -7.69
C LEU A 447 -6.08 -18.40 -6.96
N SER A 448 -6.34 -18.38 -5.64
CA SER A 448 -6.50 -19.61 -4.85
C SER A 448 -7.71 -20.44 -5.25
N GLY A 449 -8.76 -19.83 -5.82
CA GLY A 449 -10.00 -20.52 -6.17
C GLY A 449 -10.75 -21.01 -4.93
N VAL A 450 -10.79 -20.18 -3.89
CA VAL A 450 -11.63 -20.41 -2.71
C VAL A 450 -13.09 -20.05 -2.98
N ASP A 451 -14.01 -20.66 -2.23
CA ASP A 451 -15.44 -20.47 -2.42
C ASP A 451 -15.94 -19.23 -1.68
N LEU A 452 -15.48 -19.05 -0.44
CA LEU A 452 -15.90 -17.96 0.44
C LEU A 452 -14.70 -17.22 1.03
N LEU A 453 -14.97 -15.97 1.37
CA LEU A 453 -14.10 -15.06 2.10
C LEU A 453 -14.76 -14.75 3.44
N LYS A 454 -13.99 -14.74 4.52
CA LYS A 454 -14.42 -14.24 5.83
C LYS A 454 -13.62 -12.97 6.13
N ILE A 455 -14.31 -11.86 6.35
CA ILE A 455 -13.69 -10.58 6.66
C ILE A 455 -14.12 -10.17 8.06
N ALA A 456 -13.19 -10.19 9.01
CA ALA A 456 -13.42 -9.72 10.37
C ALA A 456 -13.29 -8.19 10.46
N LEU A 457 -14.18 -7.57 11.21
CA LEU A 457 -14.05 -6.20 11.68
C LEU A 457 -13.43 -6.25 13.07
N VAL A 458 -12.24 -5.67 13.22
CA VAL A 458 -11.41 -5.76 14.42
C VAL A 458 -11.21 -4.37 15.01
N ASN A 459 -11.36 -4.29 16.33
CA ASN A 459 -11.13 -3.09 17.11
C ASN A 459 -10.06 -3.35 18.17
N ARG A 460 -9.28 -2.32 18.52
CA ARG A 460 -8.51 -2.34 19.77
C ARG A 460 -9.46 -2.41 20.96
N THR A 461 -9.14 -3.18 21.99
CA THR A 461 -9.93 -3.19 23.24
C THR A 461 -9.87 -1.82 23.92
N ASN A 462 -8.67 -1.22 23.94
CA ASN A 462 -8.39 0.13 24.40
C ASN A 462 -7.76 0.94 23.25
N LEU A 463 -8.32 2.09 22.90
CA LEU A 463 -7.81 2.92 21.80
C LEU A 463 -6.37 3.39 22.03
N ALA A 464 -5.93 3.49 23.29
CA ALA A 464 -4.60 3.92 23.68
C ALA A 464 -3.52 2.82 23.62
N SER A 465 -3.90 1.55 23.40
CA SER A 465 -2.95 0.42 23.33
C SER A 465 -3.20 -0.44 22.10
N SER A 466 -2.13 -0.79 21.38
CA SER A 466 -2.15 -1.65 20.20
C SER A 466 -1.99 -3.14 20.52
N GLU A 467 -1.96 -3.55 21.78
CA GLU A 467 -1.61 -4.92 22.18
C GLU A 467 -2.77 -5.91 22.13
N THR A 468 -4.00 -5.42 22.32
CA THR A 468 -5.16 -6.31 22.49
C THR A 468 -6.31 -5.90 21.59
N HIS A 469 -6.86 -6.90 20.90
CA HIS A 469 -7.89 -6.71 19.89
C HIS A 469 -9.11 -7.57 20.15
N GLU A 470 -10.23 -7.12 19.59
CA GLU A 470 -11.49 -7.84 19.64
C GLU A 470 -12.22 -7.77 18.29
N VAL A 471 -12.87 -8.86 17.93
CA VAL A 471 -13.72 -8.97 16.75
C VAL A 471 -15.11 -8.47 17.12
N ILE A 472 -15.60 -7.48 16.38
CA ILE A 472 -16.94 -6.90 16.56
C ILE A 472 -17.96 -7.41 15.55
N GLY A 473 -17.50 -8.14 14.52
CA GLY A 473 -18.35 -8.79 13.53
C GLY A 473 -17.52 -9.44 12.43
N VAL A 474 -18.12 -10.44 11.76
CA VAL A 474 -17.50 -11.14 10.63
C VAL A 474 -18.47 -11.14 9.45
N ALA A 475 -17.98 -10.76 8.29
CA ALA A 475 -18.72 -10.78 7.05
C ALA A 475 -18.33 -12.00 6.21
N THR A 476 -19.32 -12.74 5.74
CA THR A 476 -19.12 -13.85 4.80
C THR A 476 -19.48 -13.40 3.38
N CYS A 477 -18.54 -13.52 2.45
CA CYS A 477 -18.75 -13.15 1.06
C CYS A 477 -18.35 -14.29 0.12
N PRO A 478 -19.16 -14.65 -0.89
CA PRO A 478 -18.69 -15.50 -1.98
C PRO A 478 -17.53 -14.83 -2.73
N ALA A 479 -16.44 -15.55 -2.95
CA ALA A 479 -15.20 -14.96 -3.48
C ALA A 479 -15.39 -14.30 -4.87
N ARG A 480 -16.17 -14.95 -5.75
CA ARG A 480 -16.46 -14.42 -7.09
C ARG A 480 -17.31 -13.16 -7.03
N ASP A 481 -18.38 -13.15 -6.22
CA ASP A 481 -19.27 -12.01 -6.09
C ASP A 481 -18.54 -10.80 -5.50
N PHE A 482 -17.67 -11.05 -4.52
CA PHE A 482 -16.81 -10.03 -3.92
C PHE A 482 -15.87 -9.39 -4.95
N ALA A 483 -15.21 -10.20 -5.79
CA ALA A 483 -14.33 -9.68 -6.83
C ALA A 483 -15.09 -8.86 -7.88
N VAL A 484 -16.27 -9.32 -8.31
CA VAL A 484 -17.14 -8.60 -9.26
C VAL A 484 -17.55 -7.22 -8.70
N GLN A 485 -17.91 -7.14 -7.42
CA GLN A 485 -18.27 -5.87 -6.78
C GLN A 485 -17.11 -4.85 -6.76
N LEU A 486 -15.87 -5.34 -6.72
CA LEU A 486 -14.65 -4.52 -6.74
C LEU A 486 -14.16 -4.24 -8.16
N GLY A 487 -14.79 -4.81 -9.19
CA GLY A 487 -14.35 -4.70 -10.58
C GLY A 487 -13.06 -5.46 -10.89
N VAL A 488 -12.67 -6.40 -10.02
CA VAL A 488 -11.49 -7.26 -10.16
C VAL A 488 -11.89 -8.54 -10.90
N SER A 489 -11.24 -8.82 -12.02
CA SER A 489 -11.44 -10.04 -12.80
C SER A 489 -10.10 -10.71 -13.12
N THR A 490 -10.11 -12.03 -13.32
CA THR A 490 -8.91 -12.80 -13.68
C THR A 490 -8.24 -12.24 -14.95
N GLN A 491 -9.02 -11.87 -15.97
CA GLN A 491 -8.52 -11.30 -17.23
C GLN A 491 -7.76 -9.98 -17.01
N LYS A 492 -8.29 -9.08 -16.16
CA LYS A 492 -7.64 -7.80 -15.84
C LYS A 492 -6.34 -8.01 -15.04
N LEU A 493 -6.37 -8.92 -14.06
CA LEU A 493 -5.20 -9.24 -13.25
C LEU A 493 -4.04 -9.74 -14.11
N PHE A 494 -4.30 -10.67 -15.04
CA PHE A 494 -3.27 -11.20 -15.95
C PHE A 494 -2.88 -10.23 -17.07
N ALA A 495 -3.73 -9.27 -17.43
CA ALA A 495 -3.35 -8.18 -18.33
C ALA A 495 -2.24 -7.32 -17.73
N VAL A 496 -2.39 -6.95 -16.45
CA VAL A 496 -1.36 -6.23 -15.69
C VAL A 496 -0.05 -7.03 -15.66
N LEU A 497 -0.11 -8.33 -15.35
CA LEU A 497 1.07 -9.20 -15.35
C LEU A 497 1.75 -9.28 -16.73
N THR A 498 0.97 -9.31 -17.80
CA THR A 498 1.49 -9.34 -19.18
C THR A 498 2.26 -8.07 -19.53
N VAL A 499 1.78 -6.90 -19.10
CA VAL A 499 2.50 -5.63 -19.29
C VAL A 499 3.84 -5.65 -18.54
N PHE A 500 3.85 -6.07 -17.27
CA PHE A 500 5.10 -6.19 -16.51
C PHE A 500 6.07 -7.18 -17.16
N THR A 501 5.59 -8.33 -17.61
CA THR A 501 6.40 -9.34 -18.30
C THR A 501 7.09 -8.75 -19.53
N LYS A 502 6.34 -8.02 -20.37
CA LYS A 502 6.91 -7.34 -21.56
C LYS A 502 7.99 -6.33 -21.19
N LEU A 503 7.88 -5.65 -20.06
CA LEU A 503 8.88 -4.68 -19.59
C LEU A 503 10.12 -5.35 -18.99
N ILE A 504 9.93 -6.41 -18.20
CA ILE A 504 11.02 -7.24 -17.65
C ILE A 504 11.89 -7.78 -18.79
N LEU A 505 11.26 -8.30 -19.84
CA LEU A 505 11.95 -8.84 -21.01
C LEU A 505 12.65 -7.77 -21.87
N LYS A 506 12.22 -6.51 -21.79
CA LYS A 506 12.93 -5.39 -22.45
C LYS A 506 14.18 -4.97 -21.68
N MET A 507 14.19 -5.12 -20.36
CA MET A 507 15.35 -4.79 -19.51
C MET A 507 16.33 -5.96 -19.37
N SER A 508 15.85 -7.19 -19.44
CA SER A 508 16.67 -8.41 -19.34
C SER A 508 17.19 -8.81 -20.73
N PRO A 509 18.50 -8.71 -21.01
CA PRO A 509 19.07 -9.28 -22.23
C PRO A 509 18.86 -10.81 -22.24
N ALA A 510 18.61 -11.37 -23.42
CA ALA A 510 18.48 -12.82 -23.58
C ALA A 510 19.75 -13.52 -23.06
N ASP A 511 19.57 -14.67 -22.39
CA ASP A 511 20.62 -15.58 -21.93
C ASP A 511 21.49 -15.14 -20.73
N LYS A 512 21.17 -14.01 -20.08
CA LYS A 512 21.81 -13.62 -18.81
C LYS A 512 20.82 -13.68 -17.65
N ASN A 513 21.28 -14.19 -16.50
CA ASN A 513 20.54 -14.08 -15.25
C ASN A 513 20.56 -12.62 -14.80
N THR A 514 19.43 -11.94 -14.91
CA THR A 514 19.24 -10.56 -14.47
C THR A 514 18.42 -10.53 -13.19
N LEU A 515 18.90 -9.76 -12.21
CA LEU A 515 18.17 -9.41 -11.00
C LEU A 515 17.56 -8.03 -11.21
N LEU A 516 16.25 -7.90 -11.09
CA LEU A 516 15.52 -6.63 -11.23
C LEU A 516 14.68 -6.37 -9.97
N TYR A 517 14.40 -5.11 -9.68
CA TYR A 517 13.49 -4.71 -8.62
C TYR A 517 12.36 -3.86 -9.18
N LEU A 518 11.12 -4.21 -8.86
CA LEU A 518 9.96 -3.36 -9.14
C LEU A 518 9.56 -2.64 -7.86
N MET A 519 9.43 -1.32 -7.91
CA MET A 519 8.97 -0.50 -6.78
C MET A 519 7.76 0.34 -7.19
N LYS A 520 6.78 0.44 -6.29
CA LYS A 520 5.73 1.45 -6.36
C LYS A 520 6.24 2.74 -5.71
N GLU A 521 6.37 3.80 -6.50
CA GLU A 521 6.76 5.10 -5.99
C GLU A 521 5.58 5.75 -5.24
N PRO A 522 5.79 6.25 -4.02
CA PRO A 522 4.71 6.78 -3.20
C PRO A 522 4.20 8.14 -3.72
N ARG A 523 5.09 9.07 -4.10
CA ARG A 523 4.72 10.46 -4.43
C ARG A 523 4.12 10.66 -5.81
N THR A 524 4.70 10.01 -6.82
CA THR A 524 4.31 10.19 -8.23
C THR A 524 3.19 9.25 -8.65
N ASP A 525 2.79 8.33 -7.76
CA ASP A 525 1.90 7.20 -8.03
C ASP A 525 2.38 6.29 -9.19
N ARG A 526 3.66 6.35 -9.57
CA ARG A 526 4.21 5.54 -10.67
C ARG A 526 4.85 4.26 -10.19
N LEU A 527 4.91 3.27 -11.07
CA LEU A 527 5.68 2.06 -10.86
C LEU A 527 7.02 2.19 -11.58
N VAL A 528 8.09 1.76 -10.94
CA VAL A 528 9.46 1.91 -11.41
C VAL A 528 10.14 0.54 -11.40
N LEU A 529 10.63 0.11 -12.57
CA LEU A 529 11.48 -1.07 -12.70
C LEU A 529 12.95 -0.64 -12.68
N LEU A 530 13.71 -1.21 -11.76
CA LEU A 530 15.11 -0.89 -11.46
C LEU A 530 16.01 -2.06 -11.83
N ASP A 531 17.12 -1.75 -12.50
CA ASP A 531 18.23 -2.69 -12.70
C ASP A 531 19.45 -2.25 -11.85
N PRO A 532 19.81 -3.03 -10.81
CA PRO A 532 20.97 -2.76 -9.97
C PRO A 532 22.30 -3.10 -10.66
N THR A 533 22.31 -3.84 -11.77
CA THR A 533 23.55 -4.36 -12.38
C THR A 533 24.26 -3.36 -13.29
N THR A 534 23.62 -2.25 -13.67
CA THR A 534 24.23 -1.19 -14.47
C THR A 534 25.42 -0.52 -13.77
N SER A 535 25.45 -0.45 -12.44
CA SER A 535 26.62 0.05 -11.69
C SER A 535 27.78 -0.95 -11.67
N ALA A 536 27.50 -2.26 -11.60
CA ALA A 536 28.53 -3.29 -11.58
C ALA A 536 29.28 -3.43 -12.92
N LEU A 537 28.63 -3.12 -14.05
CA LEU A 537 29.30 -3.09 -15.36
C LEU A 537 30.07 -1.79 -15.61
N ALA A 538 29.63 -0.66 -15.06
CA ALA A 538 30.32 0.63 -15.21
C ALA A 538 31.63 0.67 -14.42
N ASP A 539 31.63 0.14 -13.18
CA ASP A 539 32.83 0.06 -12.34
C ASP A 539 33.87 -0.94 -12.86
N ALA A 540 33.44 -2.01 -13.55
CA ALA A 540 34.34 -2.96 -14.20
C ALA A 540 34.94 -2.43 -15.51
N ALA A 541 34.27 -1.47 -16.16
CA ALA A 541 34.75 -0.82 -17.37
C ALA A 541 35.68 0.38 -17.09
N SER A 542 35.53 1.02 -15.92
CA SER A 542 36.43 2.10 -15.46
C SER A 542 37.70 1.60 -14.77
N SER A 543 37.75 0.33 -14.36
CA SER A 543 38.94 -0.30 -13.78
C SER A 543 39.84 -1.03 -14.79
N SER A 544 39.55 -0.96 -16.10
CA SER A 544 40.29 -1.69 -17.15
C SER A 544 40.92 -0.79 -18.21
N SER A 545 41.10 0.50 -17.92
CA SER A 545 41.74 1.44 -18.85
C SER A 545 42.71 2.38 -18.13
N ASP A 546 43.72 1.82 -17.48
CA ASP A 546 45.00 2.52 -17.21
C ASP A 546 46.02 1.52 -16.64
N SER A 547 46.66 0.76 -17.52
CA SER A 547 47.99 0.22 -17.27
C SER A 547 48.57 -0.29 -18.58
N ASP A 548 49.40 0.52 -19.25
CA ASP A 548 50.52 0.05 -20.07
C ASP A 548 51.48 1.22 -20.39
N SER A 549 52.79 0.93 -20.31
CA SER A 549 53.99 1.73 -20.66
C SER A 549 54.45 2.75 -19.58
N ASP A 550 55.71 2.84 -19.13
CA ASP A 550 57.00 2.22 -19.46
C ASP A 550 57.96 2.36 -18.25
N SER A 551 58.88 1.41 -18.03
CA SER A 551 60.29 1.73 -17.72
C SER A 551 61.16 0.47 -17.73
N SER A 552 62.12 0.46 -18.65
CA SER A 552 63.25 -0.45 -18.77
C SER A 552 64.43 -0.05 -17.88
N ASP A 553 65.32 -1.03 -17.63
CA ASP A 553 66.71 -0.95 -17.12
C ASP A 553 66.90 -0.57 -15.63
N ASP A 554 67.84 -1.11 -14.86
CA ASP A 554 69.00 -1.99 -15.10
C ASP A 554 69.42 -2.66 -13.75
N SER A 555 70.41 -3.56 -13.83
CA SER A 555 71.41 -3.95 -12.80
C SER A 555 71.13 -5.11 -11.81
N SER A 556 71.63 -6.29 -12.23
CA SER A 556 72.75 -7.08 -11.67
C SER A 556 72.72 -7.75 -10.27
N ASP A 557 73.36 -8.93 -10.30
CA ASP A 557 73.99 -9.73 -9.22
C ASP A 557 73.04 -10.69 -8.46
N SER A 558 73.12 -12.00 -8.77
CA SER A 558 74.02 -13.00 -8.17
C SER A 558 73.66 -13.19 -6.69
N ASP A 559 73.28 -14.38 -6.23
CA ASP A 559 74.07 -15.60 -6.23
C ASP A 559 73.22 -16.72 -5.58
N SER A 560 73.50 -17.97 -5.99
CA SER A 560 73.62 -19.21 -5.18
C SER A 560 72.90 -19.30 -3.80
N ASP A 561 72.37 -20.42 -3.33
CA ASP A 561 72.45 -21.84 -3.66
C ASP A 561 71.46 -22.57 -2.71
N ASP A 562 71.29 -23.86 -2.95
CA ASP A 562 70.91 -24.93 -1.99
C ASP A 562 69.43 -25.05 -1.59
N SER A 563 68.74 -26.15 -1.96
CA SER A 563 68.91 -27.53 -1.44
C SER A 563 68.64 -27.56 0.08
N ASP A 564 67.82 -28.41 0.67
CA ASP A 564 67.37 -29.73 0.31
C ASP A 564 66.33 -30.17 1.38
N SER A 565 65.64 -31.30 1.14
CA SER A 565 65.20 -32.28 2.17
C SER A 565 64.07 -31.86 3.15
N SER A 566 62.89 -32.49 3.08
CA SER A 566 62.48 -33.68 3.88
C SER A 566 62.31 -33.35 5.38
N ASP A 567 61.33 -33.79 6.14
CA ASP A 567 60.49 -34.97 6.13
C ASP A 567 59.54 -34.85 7.35
N SER A 568 58.43 -35.60 7.34
CA SER A 568 57.83 -36.27 8.51
C SER A 568 57.24 -35.41 9.66
N SER A 569 55.92 -35.45 9.83
CA SER A 569 55.19 -36.32 10.80
C SER A 569 55.42 -35.90 12.25
N GLU A 570 54.43 -35.54 13.05
CA GLU A 570 53.42 -36.40 13.68
C GLU A 570 52.51 -35.50 14.55
N SER A 571 51.29 -35.97 14.83
CA SER A 571 50.44 -35.77 16.04
C SER A 571 50.37 -34.37 16.67
N ASP A 572 49.20 -33.75 16.88
CA ASP A 572 47.94 -34.25 17.44
C ASP A 572 46.73 -33.46 16.92
#